data_AF-A0A0G0JB08-F1
#
_entry.id   AF-A0A0G0JB08-F1
#
_cell.length_a   1.000
_cell.length_b   1.000
_cell.length_c   1.000
_cell.angle_alpha   90.00
_cell.angle_beta   90.00
_cell.angle_gamma   90.00
#
_symmetry.space_group_name_H-M   'P 1'
#
loop_
_entity.id
_entity.type
_entity.pdbx_description
1 polymer ?
#
loop_
_entity_poly.entity_id
_entity_poly.type
_entity_poly.pdbx_seq_one_letter_code
_entity_poly.pdbx_strand_id
1 'polypeptide(L)'
;MNEIANDILKFLAFSQKLKSQQRTIKLAKDRHDLKKKIDLLKSLKMVLIHDLVEAEIGDTPYGDSISNEQIKEKKFAKKMRK
;
A
#
# COMPACT_ATOMS: atom_id res chain seq x y z
N MET A 1 26.11 -20.99 -3.29
CA MET A 1 24.71 -21.46 -3.51
C MET A 1 23.85 -21.39 -2.25
N ASN A 2 24.36 -21.67 -1.05
CA ASN A 2 23.55 -21.63 0.19
C ASN A 2 23.08 -20.24 0.64
N GLU A 3 23.84 -19.17 0.38
CA GLU A 3 23.46 -17.82 0.83
C GLU A 3 22.22 -17.28 0.11
N ILE A 4 22.18 -17.40 -1.22
CA ILE A 4 21.03 -16.95 -2.02
C ILE A 4 19.76 -17.70 -1.59
N ALA A 5 19.84 -19.01 -1.40
CA ALA A 5 18.71 -19.81 -0.93
C ALA A 5 18.25 -19.36 0.46
N ASN A 6 19.18 -19.07 1.37
CA ASN A 6 18.86 -18.58 2.71
C ASN A 6 18.20 -17.19 2.68
N ASP A 7 18.66 -16.29 1.81
CA ASP A 7 18.08 -14.96 1.67
C ASP A 7 16.69 -15.00 1.03
N ILE A 8 16.46 -15.91 0.06
CA ILE A 8 15.12 -16.18 -0.47
C ILE A 8 14.21 -16.69 0.64
N LEU A 9 14.66 -17.63 1.49
CA LEU A 9 13.86 -18.16 2.59
C LEU A 9 13.54 -17.09 3.64
N LYS A 10 14.50 -16.22 3.98
CA LYS A 10 14.25 -15.07 4.88
C LYS A 10 13.22 -14.11 4.29
N PHE A 11 13.31 -13.81 3.00
CA PHE A 11 12.35 -12.94 2.32
C PHE A 11 10.95 -13.56 2.27
N LEU A 12 10.85 -14.86 2.02
CA LEU A 12 9.58 -15.59 2.06
C LEU A 12 8.97 -15.60 3.47
N ALA A 13 9.78 -15.82 4.52
CA ALA A 13 9.31 -15.73 5.91
C ALA A 13 8.86 -14.31 6.27
N PHE A 14 9.58 -13.30 5.80
CA PHE A 14 9.24 -11.89 6.00
C PHE A 14 7.90 -11.53 5.35
N SER A 15 7.72 -11.82 4.06
CA SER A 15 6.48 -11.51 3.32
C SER A 15 5.25 -12.23 3.88
N GLN A 16 5.41 -13.40 4.50
CA GLN A 16 4.30 -14.10 5.16
C GLN A 16 3.72 -13.33 6.35
N LYS A 17 4.49 -12.43 6.99
CA LYS A 17 4.00 -11.56 8.08
C LYS A 17 2.85 -10.64 7.63
N LEU A 18 2.75 -10.35 6.33
CA LEU A 18 1.63 -9.57 5.76
C LEU A 18 0.28 -10.28 5.93
N LYS A 19 0.26 -11.62 5.96
CA LYS A 19 -1.00 -12.39 6.10
C LYS A 19 -1.64 -12.25 7.47
N SER A 20 -0.86 -11.87 8.49
CA SER A 20 -1.33 -11.64 9.85
C SER A 20 -1.64 -10.17 10.16
N GLN A 21 -1.39 -9.25 9.22
CA GLN A 21 -1.69 -7.84 9.42
C GLN A 21 -3.20 -7.58 9.32
N GLN A 22 -3.74 -6.84 10.27
CA GLN A 22 -5.17 -6.51 10.32
C GLN A 22 -5.44 -5.28 9.45
N ARG A 23 -6.22 -5.46 8.37
CA ARG A 23 -6.60 -4.36 7.45
C ARG A 23 -7.65 -3.46 8.10
N THR A 24 -7.50 -2.15 7.93
CA THR A 24 -8.45 -1.14 8.42
C THR A 24 -9.70 -0.93 7.53
N ILE A 25 -9.74 -1.47 6.31
CA ILE A 25 -10.83 -1.25 5.34
C ILE A 25 -11.72 -2.51 5.14
N LYS A 26 -13.05 -2.32 5.10
CA LYS A 26 -14.03 -3.36 4.68
C LYS A 26 -13.95 -3.58 3.16
N LEU A 27 -14.00 -4.84 2.72
CA LEU A 27 -13.97 -5.28 1.31
C LEU A 27 -14.77 -4.34 0.40
N ALA A 28 -14.08 -3.65 -0.50
CA ALA A 28 -14.72 -2.77 -1.49
C ALA A 28 -15.54 -3.62 -2.47
N LYS A 29 -16.84 -3.33 -2.56
CA LYS A 29 -17.81 -4.11 -3.36
C LYS A 29 -17.92 -3.64 -4.81
N ASP A 30 -17.34 -2.48 -5.14
CA ASP A 30 -17.59 -1.81 -6.42
C ASP A 30 -16.32 -1.78 -7.28
N ARG A 31 -16.43 -2.35 -8.49
CA ARG A 31 -15.38 -2.24 -9.53
C ARG A 31 -15.88 -1.30 -10.62
N HIS A 32 -15.10 -0.26 -10.91
CA HIS A 32 -15.34 0.60 -12.07
C HIS A 32 -14.59 0.07 -13.30
N ASP A 33 -15.25 0.09 -14.46
CA ASP A 33 -14.65 -0.33 -15.72
C ASP A 33 -13.48 0.59 -16.11
N LEU A 34 -12.30 0.01 -16.32
CA LEU A 34 -11.11 0.75 -16.68
C LEU A 34 -11.14 1.07 -18.18
N LYS A 35 -11.42 2.35 -18.51
CA LYS A 35 -11.50 2.85 -19.90
C LYS A 35 -10.15 2.92 -20.64
N LYS A 36 -9.03 2.66 -19.97
CA LYS A 36 -7.67 2.83 -20.52
C LYS A 36 -6.95 1.48 -20.56
N LYS A 37 -6.19 1.25 -21.63
CA LYS A 37 -5.30 0.09 -21.72
C LYS A 37 -4.19 0.24 -20.69
N ILE A 38 -4.03 -0.76 -19.83
CA ILE A 38 -3.08 -0.76 -18.71
C ILE A 38 -2.15 -1.94 -18.91
N ASP A 39 -0.88 -1.75 -18.55
CA ASP A 39 0.05 -2.86 -18.40
C ASP A 39 -0.33 -3.64 -17.14
N LEU A 40 -1.15 -4.68 -17.33
CA LEU A 40 -1.63 -5.55 -16.26
C LEU A 40 -0.47 -6.26 -15.54
N LEU A 41 0.61 -6.61 -16.23
CA LEU A 41 1.74 -7.29 -15.61
C LEU A 41 2.48 -6.35 -14.65
N LYS A 42 2.71 -5.11 -15.08
CA LYS A 42 3.29 -4.09 -14.21
C LYS A 42 2.38 -3.76 -13.03
N SER A 43 1.09 -3.61 -13.26
CA SER A 43 0.10 -3.36 -12.20
C SER A 43 0.02 -4.51 -11.20
N LEU A 44 0.06 -5.76 -11.67
CA LEU A 44 0.03 -6.94 -10.79
C LEU A 44 1.29 -7.00 -9.91
N LYS A 45 2.47 -6.76 -10.49
CA LYS A 45 3.72 -6.68 -9.71
C LYS A 45 3.65 -5.60 -8.64
N MET A 46 3.15 -4.41 -8.98
CA MET A 46 2.97 -3.30 -8.04
C MET A 46 2.01 -3.66 -6.90
N VAL A 47 0.85 -4.24 -7.20
CA VAL A 47 -0.14 -4.66 -6.18
C VAL A 47 0.42 -5.75 -5.27
N LEU A 48 1.28 -6.64 -5.78
CA LEU A 48 1.89 -7.67 -4.93
C LEU A 48 2.93 -7.11 -3.95
N ILE A 49 3.57 -5.98 -4.26
CA ILE A 49 4.67 -5.43 -3.45
C ILE A 49 4.34 -4.13 -2.69
N HIS A 50 3.21 -3.48 -2.98
CA HIS A 50 2.92 -2.12 -2.48
C HIS A 50 2.98 -1.99 -0.94
N ASP A 51 2.48 -3.02 -0.24
CA ASP A 51 2.41 -3.05 1.22
C ASP A 51 3.56 -3.86 1.84
N LEU A 52 4.58 -4.25 1.05
CA LEU A 52 5.64 -5.15 1.53
C LEU A 52 6.37 -4.61 2.77
N VAL A 53 6.50 -3.29 2.88
CA VAL A 53 7.11 -2.61 4.02
C VAL A 53 6.30 -2.75 5.30
N GLU A 54 4.96 -2.91 5.21
CA GLU A 54 4.06 -3.04 6.38
C GLU A 54 4.37 -4.29 7.22
N ALA A 55 5.09 -5.27 6.67
CA ALA A 55 5.53 -6.43 7.43
C ALA A 55 6.53 -6.12 8.56
N GLU A 56 7.20 -4.96 8.54
CA GLU A 56 8.02 -4.46 9.67
C GLU A 56 7.34 -3.35 10.45
N ILE A 57 6.67 -2.42 9.77
CA ILE A 57 6.17 -1.18 10.38
C ILE A 57 4.69 -1.21 10.78
N GLY A 58 3.93 -2.20 10.31
CA GLY A 58 2.46 -2.26 10.46
C GLY A 58 1.69 -1.39 9.46
N ASP A 59 0.36 -1.51 9.45
CA ASP A 59 -0.54 -0.67 8.64
C ASP A 59 -0.53 0.78 9.19
N THR A 60 -0.20 1.76 8.34
CA THR A 60 -0.26 3.18 8.70
C THR A 60 -1.54 3.79 8.15
N PRO A 61 -2.51 4.17 9.00
CA PRO A 61 -3.73 4.79 8.54
C PRO A 61 -3.45 6.03 7.68
N TYR A 62 -4.19 6.19 6.60
CA TYR A 62 -4.09 7.31 5.64
C TYR A 62 -4.21 8.72 6.28
N GLY A 63 -4.59 8.81 7.56
CA GLY A 63 -4.69 10.06 8.33
C GLY A 63 -3.52 10.36 9.27
N ASP A 64 -2.70 9.38 9.64
CA ASP A 64 -1.65 9.54 10.66
C ASP A 64 -0.30 9.98 10.08
N SER A 65 -0.12 9.81 8.76
CA SER A 65 1.11 10.12 8.03
C SER A 65 1.20 11.57 7.54
N ILE A 66 0.16 12.39 7.77
CA ILE A 66 0.14 13.82 7.42
C ILE A 66 -0.18 14.60 8.68
N SER A 67 0.68 15.55 9.09
CA SER A 67 0.34 16.43 10.20
C SER A 67 -1.00 17.12 9.89
N ASN A 68 -1.88 17.20 10.89
CA ASN A 68 -3.20 17.81 10.74
C ASN A 68 -3.14 19.24 10.13
N GLU A 69 -2.00 19.93 10.27
CA GLU A 69 -1.73 21.24 9.67
C GLU A 69 -1.62 21.19 8.14
N GLN A 70 -0.87 20.23 7.58
CA GLN A 70 -0.71 20.10 6.12
C GLN A 70 -2.02 19.70 5.42
N ILE A 71 -2.88 18.93 6.09
CA ILE A 71 -4.23 18.61 5.59
C ILE A 71 -5.11 19.88 5.62
N LYS A 72 -5.04 20.68 6.69
CA LYS A 72 -5.79 21.93 6.82
C LYS A 72 -5.37 22.94 5.75
N GLU A 73 -4.08 23.10 5.50
CA GLU A 73 -3.55 23.99 4.46
C GLU A 73 -4.02 23.57 3.06
N LYS A 74 -3.93 22.28 2.72
CA LYS A 74 -4.42 21.77 1.42
C LYS A 74 -5.93 21.94 1.26
N LYS A 75 -6.71 21.73 2.31
CA LYS A 75 -8.18 21.95 2.30
C LYS A 75 -8.53 23.44 2.19
N PHE A 76 -7.80 24.31 2.89
CA PHE A 76 -7.99 25.76 2.84
C PHE A 76 -7.62 26.34 1.47
N ALA A 77 -6.47 25.96 0.92
CA ALA A 77 -6.04 26.35 -0.42
C ALA A 77 -7.02 25.88 -1.52
N LYS A 78 -7.63 24.69 -1.35
CA LYS A 78 -8.66 24.18 -2.25
C LYS A 78 -9.98 24.95 -2.14
N LYS A 79 -10.31 25.50 -0.96
CA LYS A 79 -11.52 26.30 -0.72
C LYS A 79 -11.38 27.74 -1.26
N MET A 80 -10.19 28.32 -1.19
CA MET A 80 -9.85 29.64 -1.77
C MET A 80 -9.80 29.65 -3.31
N ARG A 81 -9.69 28.48 -3.95
CA ARG A 81 -9.65 28.31 -5.42
C ARG A 81 -11.03 28.01 -6.03
N LYS A 82 -12.08 27.92 -5.23
CA LYS A 82 -13.48 27.77 -5.66
C LYS A 82 -14.22 29.08 -5.43
#